data_AF-A0A1C6L0P9-F1
#
_entry.id   AF-A0A1C6L0P9-F1
#
_cell.length_a   1.000
_cell.length_b   1.000
_cell.length_c   1.000
_cell.angle_alpha   90.00
_cell.angle_beta   90.00
_cell.angle_gamma   90.00
#
_symmetry.space_group_name_H-M   'P 1'
#
loop_
_entity.id
_entity.type
_entity.pdbx_description
1 polymer ?
#
loop_
_entity_poly.entity_id
_entity_poly.type
_entity_poly.pdbx_seq_one_letter_code
_entity_poly.pdbx_strand_id
1 'polypeptide(L)'
;MARIPMTSGFVLIPEGEYVFRIYDAKYDEEFGKIEVKLVNAQGATHTERFSIKDSNDEFNEKALNAFSYFAKTAMNDYTLEDVDPEELIDHYICAEVIHTQVPSNKHPNKMVTFANLGDKSPADGFDTEPVARALTIGRGDKAKAATAPKPTAQSNTKKGLDLDSLLG
;
A
#
# COMPACT_ATOMS: atom_id res chain seq x y z
N MET A 1 -34.52 0.73 19.26
CA MET A 1 -33.52 -0.33 19.54
C MET A 1 -32.15 0.32 19.56
N ALA A 2 -31.41 0.19 20.66
CA ALA A 2 -30.04 0.70 20.74
C ALA A 2 -29.13 -0.09 19.78
N ARG A 3 -28.36 0.61 18.95
CA ARG A 3 -27.35 -0.01 18.07
C ARG A 3 -26.02 0.04 18.80
N ILE A 4 -25.46 -1.13 19.09
CA ILE A 4 -24.12 -1.26 19.68
C ILE A 4 -23.11 -1.24 18.52
N PRO A 5 -22.11 -0.34 18.53
CA PRO A 5 -21.04 -0.40 17.55
C PRO A 5 -20.21 -1.66 17.80
N MET A 6 -20.19 -2.57 16.83
CA MET A 6 -19.29 -3.72 16.86
C MET A 6 -17.90 -3.27 16.42
N THR A 7 -16.87 -3.66 17.16
CA THR A 7 -15.50 -3.55 16.69
C THR A 7 -15.29 -4.59 15.59
N SER A 8 -14.94 -4.14 14.38
CA SER A 8 -14.32 -5.00 13.39
C SER A 8 -12.98 -5.45 13.97
N GLY A 9 -12.96 -6.65 14.56
CA GLY A 9 -11.74 -7.31 15.00
C GLY A 9 -10.84 -7.66 13.81
N PHE A 10 -9.98 -8.66 13.96
CA PHE A 10 -9.18 -9.17 12.83
C PHE A 10 -10.15 -9.75 11.78
N VAL A 11 -10.46 -8.99 10.72
CA VAL A 11 -11.32 -9.43 9.62
C VAL A 11 -10.43 -10.04 8.55
N LEU A 12 -10.61 -11.35 8.32
CA LEU A 12 -9.99 -12.03 7.20
C LEU A 12 -10.55 -11.44 5.90
N ILE A 13 -9.67 -10.96 5.02
CA ILE A 13 -10.08 -10.46 3.70
C ILE A 13 -10.66 -11.65 2.92
N PRO A 14 -11.86 -11.57 2.32
CA PRO A 14 -12.43 -12.66 1.54
C PRO A 14 -11.50 -13.07 0.40
N GLU A 15 -11.66 -14.28 -0.13
CA GLU A 15 -10.98 -14.64 -1.37
C GLU A 15 -11.51 -13.80 -2.53
N GLY A 16 -10.62 -13.43 -3.45
CA GLY A 16 -10.95 -12.62 -4.62
C GLY A 16 -9.86 -11.62 -4.99
N GLU A 17 -10.11 -10.87 -6.05
CA GLU A 17 -9.18 -9.88 -6.57
C GLU A 17 -9.40 -8.52 -5.90
N TYR A 18 -8.33 -7.94 -5.38
CA TYR A 18 -8.39 -6.64 -4.70
C TYR A 18 -7.18 -5.78 -5.06
N VAL A 19 -7.42 -4.48 -5.20
CA VAL A 19 -6.34 -3.49 -5.20
C VAL A 19 -5.97 -3.10 -3.78
N PHE A 20 -4.67 -3.16 -3.52
CA PHE A 20 -4.02 -2.77 -2.29
C PHE A 20 -3.14 -1.54 -2.51
N ARG A 21 -3.17 -0.60 -1.56
CA ARG A 21 -2.17 0.47 -1.43
C ARG A 21 -1.14 0.07 -0.40
N ILE A 22 0.13 0.25 -0.71
CA ILE A 22 1.22 0.06 0.24
C ILE A 22 1.29 1.31 1.14
N TYR A 23 1.17 1.14 2.45
CA TYR A 23 1.12 2.28 3.39
C TYR A 23 2.32 2.37 4.33
N ASP A 24 3.09 1.28 4.47
CA ASP A 24 4.28 1.20 5.30
C ASP A 24 5.14 0.06 4.74
N ALA A 25 6.43 0.28 4.58
CA ALA A 25 7.37 -0.71 4.08
C ALA A 25 8.69 -0.50 4.80
N LYS A 26 9.25 -1.59 5.35
CA LYS A 26 10.44 -1.53 6.19
C LYS A 26 11.39 -2.64 5.85
N TYR A 27 12.68 -2.32 5.80
CA TYR A 27 13.75 -3.29 5.70
C TYR A 27 14.50 -3.37 7.03
N ASP A 28 14.59 -4.59 7.56
CA ASP A 28 15.43 -4.95 8.68
C ASP A 28 16.69 -5.63 8.13
N GLU A 29 17.77 -4.85 8.00
CA GLU A 29 19.06 -5.30 7.47
C GLU A 29 19.72 -6.38 8.33
N GLU A 30 19.52 -6.33 9.65
CA GLU A 30 20.12 -7.25 10.62
C GLU A 30 19.55 -8.66 10.44
N PHE A 31 18.26 -8.77 10.13
CA PHE A 31 17.60 -10.05 9.90
C PHE A 31 17.31 -10.35 8.43
N GLY A 32 17.67 -9.44 7.52
CA GLY A 32 17.33 -9.51 6.10
C GLY A 32 15.83 -9.69 5.85
N LYS A 33 14.99 -8.97 6.60
CA LYS A 33 13.53 -9.09 6.53
C LYS A 33 12.91 -7.82 6.01
N ILE A 34 12.09 -7.93 4.98
CA ILE A 34 11.30 -6.83 4.45
C ILE A 34 9.85 -7.05 4.89
N GLU A 35 9.28 -6.08 5.60
CA GLU A 35 7.86 -6.06 5.97
C GLU A 35 7.13 -4.98 5.18
N VAL A 36 6.21 -5.38 4.31
CA VAL A 36 5.37 -4.48 3.52
C VAL A 36 3.94 -4.58 4.02
N LYS A 37 3.35 -3.44 4.40
CA LYS A 37 1.97 -3.36 4.86
C LYS A 37 1.09 -2.71 3.82
N LEU A 38 -0.01 -3.39 3.56
CA LEU A 38 -0.96 -3.11 2.50
C LEU A 38 -2.33 -2.82 3.09
N VAL A 39 -3.11 -1.98 2.42
CA VAL A 39 -4.50 -1.71 2.76
C VAL A 39 -5.35 -1.76 1.51
N ASN A 40 -6.47 -2.49 1.55
CA ASN A 40 -7.42 -2.50 0.44
C ASN A 40 -8.40 -1.31 0.55
N ALA A 41 -9.23 -1.11 -0.48
CA ALA A 41 -10.23 -0.04 -0.50
C ALA A 41 -11.19 -0.05 0.71
N GLN A 42 -11.50 -1.24 1.25
CA GLN A 42 -12.38 -1.42 2.40
C GLN A 42 -11.68 -1.12 3.75
N GLY A 43 -10.38 -0.80 3.74
CA GLY A 43 -9.59 -0.51 4.94
C GLY A 43 -9.11 -1.77 5.66
N ALA A 44 -9.27 -2.96 5.05
CA ALA A 44 -8.67 -4.19 5.54
C ALA A 44 -7.17 -4.18 5.25
N THR A 45 -6.38 -4.55 6.26
CA THR A 45 -4.92 -4.50 6.18
C THR A 45 -4.34 -5.88 5.98
N HIS A 46 -3.34 -5.97 5.11
CA HIS A 46 -2.54 -7.17 4.89
C HIS A 46 -1.06 -6.85 5.12
N THR A 47 -0.29 -7.81 5.62
CA THR A 47 1.15 -7.64 5.85
C THR A 47 1.89 -8.75 5.14
N GLU A 48 2.68 -8.37 4.13
CA GLU A 48 3.56 -9.28 3.40
C GLU A 48 4.97 -9.20 3.97
N ARG A 49 5.58 -10.37 4.23
CA ARG A 49 6.92 -10.46 4.82
C ARG A 49 7.82 -11.29 3.91
N PHE A 50 8.94 -10.71 3.51
CA PHE A 50 9.96 -11.37 2.71
C PHE A 50 11.22 -11.55 3.57
N SER A 51 11.70 -12.79 3.70
CA SER A 51 12.98 -13.08 4.37
C SER A 51 14.03 -13.30 3.29
N ILE A 52 14.74 -12.23 2.93
CA ILE A 52 15.72 -12.24 1.84
C ILE A 52 17.09 -12.76 2.28
N LYS A 53 17.38 -12.78 3.59
CA LYS A 53 18.55 -13.48 4.15
C LYS A 53 18.12 -14.66 5.00
N ASP A 54 18.96 -15.68 5.03
CA ASP A 54 18.83 -16.83 5.93
C ASP A 54 19.67 -16.65 7.21
N SER A 55 19.70 -17.66 8.08
CA SER A 55 20.49 -17.62 9.33
C SER A 55 22.01 -17.64 9.12
N ASN A 56 22.47 -17.88 7.90
CA ASN A 56 23.89 -17.90 7.52
C ASN A 56 24.31 -16.61 6.79
N ASP A 57 23.44 -15.60 6.74
CA ASP A 57 23.64 -14.36 5.97
C ASP A 57 23.70 -14.60 4.44
N GLU A 58 23.20 -15.75 3.97
CA GLU A 58 23.10 -16.03 2.54
C GLU A 58 21.78 -15.51 1.97
N PHE A 59 21.83 -15.00 0.74
CA PHE A 59 20.64 -14.52 0.05
C PHE A 59 19.74 -15.68 -0.36
N ASN A 60 18.48 -15.63 0.09
CA ASN A 60 17.45 -16.52 -0.39
C ASN A 60 16.94 -16.04 -1.75
N GLU A 61 17.50 -16.57 -2.84
CA GLU A 61 17.13 -16.21 -4.21
C GLU A 61 15.62 -16.26 -4.47
N LYS A 62 14.89 -17.21 -3.87
CA LYS A 62 13.43 -17.32 -4.06
C LYS A 62 12.69 -16.15 -3.41
N ALA A 63 13.07 -15.80 -2.19
CA ALA A 63 12.47 -14.67 -1.48
C ALA A 63 12.86 -13.34 -2.14
N LEU A 64 14.11 -13.23 -2.61
CA LEU A 64 14.57 -12.07 -3.37
C LEU A 64 13.79 -11.92 -4.67
N ASN A 65 13.65 -12.99 -5.46
CA ASN A 65 12.86 -12.97 -6.69
C ASN A 65 11.38 -12.61 -6.44
N ALA A 66 10.77 -13.12 -5.36
CA ALA A 66 9.41 -12.78 -4.99
C ALA A 66 9.26 -11.29 -4.62
N PHE A 67 10.20 -10.75 -3.84
CA PHE A 67 10.24 -9.33 -3.51
C PHE A 67 10.49 -8.47 -4.75
N SER A 68 11.45 -8.82 -5.60
CA SER A 68 11.74 -8.10 -6.85
C SER A 68 10.52 -8.07 -7.76
N TYR A 69 9.81 -9.19 -7.93
CA TYR A 69 8.57 -9.22 -8.71
C TYR A 69 7.50 -8.33 -8.10
N PHE A 70 7.33 -8.38 -6.78
CA PHE A 70 6.38 -7.52 -6.05
C PHE A 70 6.70 -6.04 -6.25
N ALA A 71 7.96 -5.63 -6.05
CA ALA A 71 8.39 -4.25 -6.14
C ALA A 71 8.28 -3.71 -7.57
N LYS A 72 8.73 -4.48 -8.57
CA LYS A 72 8.60 -4.14 -9.99
C LYS A 72 7.14 -3.97 -10.40
N THR A 73 6.26 -4.83 -9.88
CA THR A 73 4.82 -4.76 -10.15
C THR A 73 4.19 -3.53 -9.52
N ALA A 74 4.57 -3.18 -8.29
CA ALA A 74 4.09 -1.98 -7.61
C ALA A 74 4.58 -0.68 -8.27
N MET A 75 5.81 -0.67 -8.76
CA MET A 75 6.40 0.47 -9.49
C MET A 75 5.98 0.53 -10.96
N ASN A 76 5.35 -0.54 -11.47
CA ASN A 76 5.08 -0.74 -12.90
C ASN A 76 6.34 -0.57 -13.77
N ASP A 77 7.51 -0.94 -13.24
CA ASP A 77 8.81 -0.87 -13.91
C ASP A 77 9.56 -2.19 -13.73
N TYR A 78 9.57 -3.01 -14.78
CA TYR A 78 10.25 -4.29 -14.78
C TYR A 78 11.75 -4.20 -15.07
N THR A 79 12.23 -3.02 -15.50
CA THR A 79 13.65 -2.75 -15.75
C THR A 79 14.42 -2.36 -14.50
N LEU A 80 13.70 -2.08 -13.40
CA LEU A 80 14.25 -1.73 -12.09
C LEU A 80 15.28 -2.77 -11.61
N GLU A 81 16.44 -2.30 -11.17
CA GLU A 81 17.53 -3.15 -10.65
C GLU A 81 17.61 -3.10 -9.12
N ASP A 82 17.28 -1.94 -8.54
CA ASP A 82 17.29 -1.67 -7.11
C ASP A 82 16.07 -0.83 -6.71
N VAL A 83 15.65 -0.96 -5.45
CA VAL A 83 14.52 -0.21 -4.89
C VAL A 83 14.65 -0.16 -3.38
N ASP A 84 14.44 1.03 -2.80
CA ASP A 84 14.24 1.13 -1.35
C ASP A 84 12.79 0.72 -1.05
N PRO A 85 12.52 -0.21 -0.12
CA PRO A 85 11.16 -0.53 0.28
C PRO A 85 10.30 0.69 0.64
N GLU A 86 10.89 1.76 1.18
CA GLU A 86 10.16 3.00 1.46
C GLU A 86 9.62 3.68 0.19
N GLU A 87 10.26 3.51 -0.96
CA GLU A 87 9.79 4.05 -2.25
C GLU A 87 8.50 3.37 -2.72
N LEU A 88 8.22 2.15 -2.25
CA LEU A 88 6.98 1.43 -2.56
C LEU A 88 5.76 2.05 -1.86
N ILE A 89 5.94 2.94 -0.88
CA ILE A 89 4.84 3.58 -0.16
C ILE A 89 3.99 4.42 -1.13
N ASP A 90 2.67 4.40 -0.93
CA ASP A 90 1.66 5.05 -1.77
C ASP A 90 1.52 4.49 -3.20
N HIS A 91 2.25 3.43 -3.55
CA HIS A 91 2.01 2.64 -4.77
C HIS A 91 0.87 1.63 -4.57
N TYR A 92 0.28 1.20 -5.69
CA TYR A 92 -0.84 0.28 -5.71
C TYR A 92 -0.47 -1.01 -6.44
N ILE A 93 -1.02 -2.12 -5.96
CA ILE A 93 -0.95 -3.41 -6.63
C ILE A 93 -2.33 -4.04 -6.64
N CYS A 94 -2.68 -4.70 -7.73
CA CYS A 94 -3.76 -5.65 -7.72
C CYS A 94 -3.21 -7.02 -7.29
N ALA A 95 -3.93 -7.71 -6.41
CA ALA A 95 -3.56 -9.06 -6.00
C ALA A 95 -4.80 -9.92 -5.76
N GLU A 96 -4.71 -11.19 -6.14
CA GLU A 96 -5.68 -12.20 -5.72
C GLU A 96 -5.42 -12.62 -4.27
N VAL A 97 -6.46 -12.59 -3.45
CA VAL A 97 -6.43 -13.10 -2.07
C VAL A 97 -6.86 -14.56 -2.10
N ILE A 98 -5.98 -15.45 -1.65
CA ILE A 98 -6.20 -16.90 -1.60
C ILE A 98 -6.14 -17.35 -0.14
N HIS A 99 -7.09 -18.16 0.32
CA HIS A 99 -7.09 -18.68 1.68
C HIS A 99 -6.35 -20.00 1.77
N THR A 100 -5.36 -20.07 2.65
CA THR A 100 -4.68 -21.31 2.99
C THR A 100 -5.03 -21.69 4.41
N GLN A 101 -5.47 -22.93 4.62
CA GLN A 101 -5.78 -23.47 5.93
C GLN A 101 -4.59 -24.28 6.47
N VAL A 102 -4.11 -23.91 7.64
CA VAL A 102 -2.99 -24.58 8.31
C VAL A 102 -3.43 -25.04 9.70
N PRO A 103 -3.01 -26.23 10.17
CA PRO A 103 -3.30 -26.66 11.53
C PRO A 103 -2.77 -25.65 12.56
N SER A 104 -3.56 -25.34 13.58
CA SER A 104 -3.14 -24.39 14.61
C SER A 104 -2.09 -25.01 15.52
N ASN A 105 -0.93 -24.36 15.64
CA ASN A 105 0.10 -24.71 16.62
C ASN A 105 -0.38 -24.60 18.09
N LYS A 106 -1.45 -23.83 18.35
CA LYS A 106 -2.01 -23.63 19.70
C LYS A 106 -3.20 -24.56 20.00
N HIS A 107 -3.89 -25.02 18.95
CA HIS A 107 -5.10 -25.83 19.08
C HIS A 107 -5.07 -26.95 18.03
N PRO A 108 -4.62 -28.16 18.40
CA PRO A 108 -4.39 -29.27 17.45
C PRO A 108 -5.60 -29.63 16.58
N ASN A 109 -6.83 -29.34 17.05
CA ASN A 109 -8.09 -29.67 16.37
C ASN A 109 -8.71 -28.47 15.63
N LYS A 110 -8.01 -27.34 15.48
CA LYS A 110 -8.51 -26.16 14.79
C LYS A 110 -7.60 -25.81 13.61
N MET A 111 -8.21 -25.54 12.47
CA MET A 111 -7.53 -24.95 11.32
C MET A 111 -7.51 -23.42 11.48
N VAL A 112 -6.39 -22.80 11.13
CA VAL A 112 -6.23 -21.35 11.00
C VAL A 112 -6.22 -21.03 9.52
N THR A 113 -7.08 -20.10 9.12
CA THR A 113 -7.11 -19.60 7.75
C THR A 113 -6.21 -18.38 7.63
N PHE A 114 -5.27 -18.42 6.70
CA PHE A 114 -4.41 -17.32 6.32
C PHE A 114 -4.85 -16.79 4.95
N ALA A 115 -5.03 -15.48 4.84
CA ALA A 115 -5.14 -14.82 3.54
C ALA A 115 -3.73 -14.59 3.00
N ASN A 116 -3.43 -15.16 1.85
CA ASN A 116 -2.16 -14.99 1.13
C ASN A 116 -2.43 -14.22 -0.17
N LEU A 117 -1.43 -13.49 -0.66
CA LEU A 117 -1.50 -12.83 -1.96
C LEU A 117 -0.98 -13.77 -3.05
N GLY A 118 -1.89 -14.21 -3.92
CA GLY A 118 -1.64 -15.00 -5.12
C GLY A 118 -1.06 -14.15 -6.25
N ASP A 119 -1.65 -14.25 -7.44
CA ASP A 119 -1.21 -13.52 -8.63
C ASP A 119 -1.31 -12.01 -8.40
N LYS A 120 -0.33 -11.26 -8.94
CA LYS A 120 -0.19 -9.82 -8.74
C LYS A 120 -0.08 -9.12 -10.09
N SER A 121 -0.67 -7.94 -10.19
CA SER A 121 -0.57 -7.10 -11.38
C SER A 121 -0.45 -5.62 -11.00
N PRO A 122 0.12 -4.78 -11.87
CA PRO A 122 0.25 -3.34 -11.60
C PRO A 122 -1.13 -2.69 -11.47
N ALA A 123 -1.26 -1.70 -10.59
CA ALA A 123 -2.47 -0.91 -10.44
C ALA A 123 -2.13 0.57 -10.21
N ASP A 124 -3.00 1.47 -10.67
CA ASP A 124 -2.81 2.93 -10.51
C ASP A 124 -3.67 3.51 -9.37
N GLY A 125 -4.56 2.71 -8.77
CA GLY A 125 -5.48 3.15 -7.73
C GLY A 125 -6.53 2.10 -7.39
N PHE A 126 -7.36 2.35 -6.38
CA PHE A 126 -8.40 1.42 -5.95
C PHE A 126 -9.53 1.26 -7.00
N ASP A 127 -9.97 0.02 -7.22
CA ASP A 127 -11.10 -0.30 -8.13
C ASP A 127 -12.48 0.06 -7.57
N THR A 128 -12.57 0.27 -6.26
CA THR A 128 -13.80 0.59 -5.55
C THR A 128 -13.61 1.80 -4.66
N GLU A 129 -14.71 2.46 -4.27
CA GLU A 129 -14.65 3.66 -3.44
C GLU A 129 -13.94 3.37 -2.11
N PRO A 130 -12.76 3.97 -1.87
CA PRO A 130 -11.96 3.63 -0.70
C PRO A 130 -12.51 4.33 0.55
N VAL A 131 -12.52 3.61 1.66
CA VAL A 131 -12.86 4.19 2.96
C VAL A 131 -11.77 5.17 3.39
N ALA A 132 -12.13 6.18 4.18
CA ALA A 132 -11.20 7.19 4.66
C ALA A 132 -9.94 6.59 5.33
N ARG A 133 -10.09 5.45 6.01
CA ARG A 133 -8.95 4.71 6.60
C ARG A 133 -7.95 4.24 5.55
N ALA A 134 -8.40 3.70 4.43
CA ALA A 134 -7.52 3.20 3.36
C ALA A 134 -6.65 4.32 2.77
N LEU A 135 -7.18 5.54 2.73
CA LEU A 135 -6.47 6.73 2.24
C LEU A 135 -5.54 7.38 3.28
N THR A 136 -5.80 7.21 4.57
CA THR A 136 -5.10 7.96 5.65
C THR A 136 -4.13 7.11 6.46
N ILE A 137 -4.30 5.78 6.46
CA ILE A 137 -3.40 4.88 7.19
C ILE A 137 -1.95 5.02 6.69
N GLY A 138 -0.98 4.97 7.61
CA GLY A 138 0.44 5.13 7.31
C GLY A 138 0.92 6.57 7.11
N ARG A 139 0.03 7.56 6.95
CA ARG A 139 0.41 8.94 6.60
C ARG A 139 0.80 9.83 7.80
N GLY A 140 0.63 9.37 9.05
CA GLY A 140 0.87 10.20 10.24
C GLY A 140 0.12 11.54 10.22
N ASP A 141 0.53 12.52 11.04
CA ASP A 141 -0.01 13.90 11.03
C ASP A 141 0.17 14.65 9.69
N LYS A 142 0.78 14.05 8.66
CA LYS A 142 0.82 14.63 7.31
C LYS A 142 -0.53 14.58 6.59
N ALA A 143 -1.55 13.94 7.16
CA ALA A 143 -2.93 13.97 6.65
C ALA A 143 -3.62 15.36 6.76
N LYS A 144 -3.02 16.33 7.47
CA LYS A 144 -3.57 17.71 7.52
C LYS A 144 -3.30 18.57 6.27
N ALA A 145 -2.53 18.08 5.29
CA ALA A 145 -2.16 18.87 4.11
C ALA A 145 -2.94 18.55 2.83
N ALA A 146 -3.85 17.56 2.81
CA ALA A 146 -4.48 17.09 1.56
C ALA A 146 -6.00 17.30 1.45
N THR A 147 -6.62 18.16 2.28
CA THR A 147 -8.04 18.53 2.13
C THR A 147 -8.31 20.03 2.05
N ALA A 148 -7.34 20.82 1.60
CA ALA A 148 -7.67 22.12 1.02
C ALA A 148 -7.78 21.94 -0.50
N PRO A 149 -8.93 22.21 -1.14
CA PRO A 149 -8.95 22.37 -2.58
C PRO A 149 -7.89 23.43 -2.92
N LYS A 150 -6.87 23.02 -3.69
CA LYS A 150 -5.89 23.92 -4.28
C LYS A 150 -6.72 25.03 -4.93
N PRO A 151 -6.65 26.30 -4.49
CA PRO A 151 -7.25 27.37 -5.25
C PRO A 151 -6.56 27.29 -6.59
N THR A 152 -7.33 26.99 -7.64
CA THR A 152 -6.93 27.24 -9.01
C THR A 152 -6.27 28.60 -9.02
N ALA A 153 -4.98 28.64 -9.36
CA ALA A 153 -4.28 29.87 -9.63
C ALA A 153 -4.99 30.51 -10.82
N GLN A 154 -6.02 31.31 -10.54
CA GLN A 154 -6.52 32.30 -11.45
C GLN A 154 -5.36 33.24 -11.69
N SER A 155 -4.86 33.23 -12.92
CA SER A 155 -4.00 34.26 -13.48
C SER A 155 -4.72 35.61 -13.37
N ASN A 156 -4.61 36.26 -12.23
CA ASN A 156 -5.02 37.65 -12.04
C ASN A 156 -3.79 38.51 -12.20
N THR A 157 -3.52 38.83 -13.45
CA THR A 157 -2.68 39.95 -13.90
C THR A 157 -3.12 41.21 -13.16
N LYS A 158 -2.31 41.67 -12.20
CA LYS A 158 -2.40 43.04 -11.67
C LYS A 158 -1.06 43.71 -11.75
N LYS A 159 -0.84 44.44 -12.83
CA LYS A 159 -0.29 45.80 -12.79
C LYS A 159 -0.47 46.44 -14.16
N GLY A 160 -1.47 47.30 -14.26
CA GLY A 160 -1.55 48.26 -15.36
C GLY A 160 -0.31 49.16 -15.31
N LEU A 161 0.43 49.17 -16.41
CA LEU A 161 1.03 50.38 -16.91
C LEU A 161 0.11 50.81 -18.06
N ASP A 162 -0.63 51.90 -17.87
CA ASP A 162 -1.50 52.47 -18.91
C ASP A 162 -0.61 53.06 -20.01
N LEU A 163 -0.55 52.38 -21.16
CA LEU A 163 0.20 52.85 -22.34
C LEU A 163 -0.62 53.82 -23.20
N ASP A 164 -1.94 53.92 -22.98
CA ASP A 164 -2.83 54.85 -23.68
C ASP A 164 -2.74 56.29 -23.16
N SER A 165 -2.00 56.55 -22.08
CA SER A 165 -1.73 57.92 -21.60
C SER A 165 -0.42 58.53 -22.14
N LEU A 166 0.33 57.82 -22.99
CA LEU A 166 1.67 58.25 -23.43
C LEU A 166 1.78 58.60 -24.92
N LEU A 167 0.73 58.40 -25.73
CA LEU A 167 0.80 58.64 -27.19
C LEU A 167 -0.39 59.43 -27.78
N GLY A 168 -1.19 60.13 -26.96
CA GLY A 168 -2.28 60.98 -27.43
C GLY A 168 -2.52 62.18 -26.54
#